data_AF-A0A957AQP7-F1
#
_entry.id   AF-A0A957AQP7-F1
#
_cell.length_a   1.000
_cell.length_b   1.000
_cell.length_c   1.000
_cell.angle_alpha   90.00
_cell.angle_beta   90.00
_cell.angle_gamma   90.00
#
_symmetry.space_group_name_H-M   'P 1'
#
loop_
_entity.id
_entity.type
_entity.pdbx_description
1 polymer ?
#
loop_
_entity_poly.entity_id
_entity_poly.type
_entity_poly.pdbx_seq_one_letter_code
_entity_poly.pdbx_strand_id
1 'polypeptide(L)'
;MLKYHNLLPILIAAMMLVACRVDAPASTPTISLTNEPAAQPTAAPATAAPETTGLPKAVFYDLGETILVQANFPEDSRFRNMPARLNGVLAAPNAGDAPFPVVLILHGTHPGCPVNEAGVDAWPCDPDVERDNYAGFEYLVRELAARGYVALAVNINAQNTFGFGEPVGGERLEQIVDRHLSALAAAAGGGDNDFGLPLDGVADMSRLVLMGHSRGGEAANWLAGDFEGGPGFDSPSIYAERGYGPVNGLLLIAPAVAVIGTEGTHVPLAVIISGCDGDVTDGAGQLFYEEVRLGDAAINTPATSVVLDGANHNAFNTTLPRDSFGVPERPECEPLLEPASQRQFLVDFAADFLTTLYDDDPAARSAAAERLGQDVTDPAPSELLGYPAQLSTLAAGADRRPLFVPASAEELATNLLGGAVAADGLTTHFCEQGYSTPASNPGSEPCARPTVLVPGYPDMAVISWDGPGGALRFELPSGARDLSAYTTLSLRAAVDPLSSLNVPGKPQALSARLTDGAGRSAVVATRADEPALVFPTGTTREDEFFGTVFNGISPMTTIRVSLADFAGVNLADVTEIALLFDRTASGNLFLGDLELVRPAANDE
;
A
#
# COMPACT_ATOMS: atom_id res chain seq x y z
N MET A 1 -0.93 -28.92 12.09
CA MET A 1 0.03 -29.09 13.19
C MET A 1 0.13 -27.74 13.89
N LEU A 2 -0.19 -27.67 15.18
CA LEU A 2 -0.24 -26.41 15.95
C LEU A 2 1.12 -25.70 15.94
N LYS A 3 1.15 -24.42 15.51
CA LYS A 3 2.25 -23.49 15.78
C LYS A 3 1.76 -22.37 16.70
N TYR A 4 2.71 -21.90 17.50
CA TYR A 4 2.55 -21.25 18.80
C TYR A 4 2.05 -19.80 18.71
N HIS A 5 1.11 -19.45 19.61
CA HIS A 5 0.87 -18.08 20.05
C HIS A 5 2.08 -17.56 20.85
N ASN A 6 2.58 -16.39 20.50
CA ASN A 6 3.31 -15.50 21.40
C ASN A 6 3.00 -14.05 21.00
N LEU A 7 1.89 -13.53 21.52
CA LEU A 7 1.60 -12.10 21.56
C LEU A 7 2.25 -11.54 22.83
N LEU A 8 3.25 -10.68 22.69
CA LEU A 8 3.77 -9.84 23.77
C LEU A 8 3.24 -8.42 23.55
N PRO A 9 2.67 -7.76 24.57
CA PRO A 9 2.13 -6.41 24.40
C PRO A 9 3.27 -5.41 24.24
N ILE A 10 3.25 -4.63 23.16
CA ILE A 10 4.15 -3.50 22.95
C ILE A 10 3.81 -2.43 23.99
N LEU A 11 4.78 -2.17 24.87
CA LEU A 11 4.71 -1.15 25.91
C LEU A 11 4.80 0.24 25.26
N ILE A 12 3.78 1.06 25.47
CA ILE A 12 3.79 2.50 25.14
C ILE A 12 4.92 3.17 25.93
N ALA A 13 5.87 3.78 25.24
CA ALA A 13 6.90 4.61 25.84
C ALA A 13 6.28 5.90 26.39
N ALA A 14 5.93 5.90 27.68
CA ALA A 14 5.67 7.11 28.43
C ALA A 14 7.01 7.80 28.75
N MET A 15 7.26 8.98 28.16
CA MET A 15 8.37 9.85 28.58
C MET A 15 8.13 10.32 30.02
N MET A 16 8.83 9.73 30.98
CA MET A 16 8.97 10.27 32.34
C MET A 16 9.97 11.42 32.34
N LEU A 17 9.50 12.64 32.63
CA LEU A 17 10.36 13.75 33.05
C LEU A 17 10.97 13.44 34.43
N VAL A 18 12.26 13.11 34.46
CA VAL A 18 13.06 13.09 35.70
C VAL A 18 13.70 14.46 35.88
N ALA A 19 13.25 15.18 36.90
CA ALA A 19 13.86 16.44 37.33
C ALA A 19 15.15 16.18 38.10
N CYS A 20 16.30 16.55 37.51
CA CYS A 20 17.55 16.76 38.26
C CYS A 20 17.94 18.24 38.17
N ARG A 21 17.93 18.91 39.33
CA ARG A 21 18.49 20.25 39.54
C ARG A 21 19.99 20.24 39.27
N VAL A 22 20.47 21.15 38.43
CA VAL A 22 21.86 21.61 38.42
C VAL A 22 21.87 23.13 38.28
N ASP A 23 22.62 23.79 39.14
CA ASP A 23 22.69 25.24 39.31
C ASP A 23 23.23 25.98 38.07
N ALA A 24 22.70 27.19 37.84
CA ALA A 24 23.10 28.11 36.77
C ALA A 24 24.51 28.71 36.97
N PRO A 25 25.15 29.15 35.87
CA PRO A 25 25.43 30.59 35.82
C PRO A 25 25.28 31.28 34.45
N ALA A 26 24.89 32.57 34.57
CA ALA A 26 25.27 33.75 33.78
C ALA A 26 24.90 33.87 32.28
N SER A 27 23.75 34.52 32.06
CA SER A 27 23.50 35.67 31.17
C SER A 27 24.32 35.85 29.89
N THR A 28 23.62 35.74 28.74
CA THR A 28 23.96 36.37 27.46
C THR A 28 22.68 36.92 26.81
N PRO A 29 22.78 37.93 25.91
CA PRO A 29 21.83 39.04 25.84
C PRO A 29 20.57 38.74 25.02
N THR A 30 19.49 39.40 25.43
CA THR A 30 18.20 39.46 24.74
C THR A 30 18.34 40.20 23.41
N ILE A 31 18.13 39.50 22.28
CA ILE A 31 17.89 40.14 20.98
C ILE A 31 16.36 40.29 20.84
N SER A 32 15.89 41.54 20.89
CA SER A 32 14.52 41.89 20.49
C SER A 32 14.39 41.75 18.97
N LEU A 33 13.57 40.80 18.51
CA LEU A 33 13.11 40.78 17.13
C LEU A 33 11.94 41.75 16.99
N THR A 34 12.25 42.94 16.47
CA THR A 34 11.24 43.88 15.96
C THR A 34 10.66 43.33 14.67
N ASN A 35 9.34 43.10 14.65
CA ASN A 35 8.58 42.83 13.43
C ASN A 35 8.62 44.07 12.52
N GLU A 36 9.38 44.00 11.43
CA GLU A 36 9.10 44.78 10.22
C GLU A 36 8.64 43.83 9.10
N PRO A 37 7.65 44.24 8.28
CA PRO A 37 7.07 43.39 7.26
C PRO A 37 8.03 43.28 6.07
N ALA A 38 8.54 42.07 5.82
CA ALA A 38 9.30 41.78 4.61
C ALA A 38 8.38 41.86 3.37
N ALA A 39 8.87 42.54 2.34
CA ALA A 39 8.17 42.73 1.08
C ALA A 39 7.87 41.38 0.38
N GLN A 40 6.60 41.21 -0.03
CA GLN A 40 6.14 40.09 -0.84
C GLN A 40 6.90 40.01 -2.18
N PRO A 41 7.45 38.84 -2.55
CA PRO A 41 7.83 38.56 -3.93
C PRO A 41 6.56 38.58 -4.79
N THR A 42 6.62 39.29 -5.91
CA THR A 42 5.52 39.40 -6.86
C THR A 42 5.30 38.03 -7.51
N ALA A 43 4.20 37.36 -7.13
CA ALA A 43 3.78 36.10 -7.72
C ALA A 43 3.50 36.29 -9.23
N ALA A 44 4.09 35.44 -10.06
CA ALA A 44 3.60 35.23 -11.41
C ALA A 44 2.13 34.73 -11.31
N PRO A 45 1.23 35.13 -12.22
CA PRO A 45 -0.17 34.77 -12.10
C PRO A 45 -0.32 33.25 -12.18
N ALA A 46 -0.74 32.65 -11.06
CA ALA A 46 -1.22 31.29 -11.01
C ALA A 46 -2.41 31.18 -11.96
N THR A 47 -2.26 30.38 -13.01
CA THR A 47 -3.40 29.84 -13.74
C THR A 47 -4.24 29.07 -12.74
N ALA A 48 -5.41 29.61 -12.43
CA ALA A 48 -6.41 28.96 -11.59
C ALA A 48 -6.71 27.57 -12.16
N ALA A 49 -6.65 26.54 -11.31
CA ALA A 49 -7.23 25.24 -11.62
C ALA A 49 -8.72 25.45 -11.96
N PRO A 50 -9.25 24.77 -12.98
CA PRO A 50 -10.65 24.93 -13.33
C PRO A 50 -11.53 24.43 -12.18
N GLU A 51 -12.34 25.33 -11.62
CA GLU A 51 -13.49 24.93 -10.78
C GLU A 51 -14.40 24.05 -11.64
N THR A 52 -14.55 22.77 -11.29
CA THR A 52 -15.39 21.81 -12.01
C THR A 52 -16.87 22.08 -11.74
N THR A 53 -17.43 23.04 -12.48
CA THR A 53 -18.88 23.14 -12.65
C THR A 53 -19.35 21.89 -13.41
N GLY A 54 -19.93 20.89 -12.74
CA GLY A 54 -20.56 19.75 -13.42
C GLY A 54 -20.59 18.38 -12.71
N LEU A 55 -19.85 18.18 -11.61
CA LEU A 55 -19.89 16.89 -10.89
C LEU A 55 -21.25 16.63 -10.22
N PRO A 56 -21.68 15.35 -10.10
CA PRO A 56 -22.85 14.97 -9.32
C PRO A 56 -22.83 15.57 -7.91
N LYS A 57 -24.02 15.86 -7.40
CA LYS A 57 -24.18 16.40 -6.05
C LYS A 57 -23.92 15.28 -5.04
N ALA A 58 -23.06 15.56 -4.05
CA ALA A 58 -22.97 14.75 -2.85
C ALA A 58 -24.07 15.13 -1.84
N VAL A 59 -24.58 14.13 -1.12
CA VAL A 59 -25.54 14.29 -0.03
C VAL A 59 -24.92 13.76 1.25
N PHE A 60 -24.83 14.65 2.24
CA PHE A 60 -24.56 14.27 3.62
C PHE A 60 -25.84 13.68 4.20
N TYR A 61 -25.81 12.39 4.52
CA TYR A 61 -26.96 11.65 5.04
C TYR A 61 -26.77 11.31 6.51
N ASP A 62 -27.88 11.01 7.18
CA ASP A 62 -27.91 10.53 8.56
C ASP A 62 -29.00 9.46 8.68
N LEU A 63 -28.60 8.20 8.86
CA LEU A 63 -29.49 7.05 9.05
C LEU A 63 -29.97 6.91 10.51
N GLY A 64 -29.63 7.89 11.36
CA GLY A 64 -30.01 7.96 12.75
C GLY A 64 -28.97 7.38 13.71
N GLU A 65 -29.35 7.37 14.98
CA GLU A 65 -28.55 6.82 16.06
C GLU A 65 -28.68 5.30 16.14
N THR A 66 -27.61 4.65 16.58
CA THR A 66 -27.55 3.22 16.77
C THR A 66 -26.73 2.84 18.01
N ILE A 67 -26.86 1.59 18.43
CA ILE A 67 -26.07 1.01 19.52
C ILE A 67 -25.16 -0.07 18.95
N LEU A 68 -23.85 0.13 19.06
CA LEU A 68 -22.84 -0.89 18.74
C LEU A 68 -22.65 -1.75 19.99
N VAL A 69 -22.74 -3.06 19.83
CA VAL A 69 -22.56 -4.02 20.92
C VAL A 69 -21.10 -4.45 20.95
N GLN A 70 -20.44 -4.21 22.08
CA GLN A 70 -19.07 -4.65 22.35
C GLN A 70 -19.11 -5.86 23.28
N ALA A 71 -19.12 -7.06 22.69
CA ALA A 71 -19.32 -8.33 23.36
C ALA A 71 -18.18 -8.73 24.30
N ASN A 72 -16.99 -8.13 24.15
CA ASN A 72 -15.87 -8.28 25.07
C ASN A 72 -16.17 -7.68 26.47
N PHE A 73 -17.12 -6.77 26.58
CA PHE A 73 -17.55 -6.20 27.86
C PHE A 73 -18.73 -6.98 28.47
N PRO A 74 -18.77 -7.14 29.82
CA PRO A 74 -19.91 -7.73 30.52
C PRO A 74 -21.25 -7.05 30.21
N GLU A 75 -22.36 -7.80 30.33
CA GLU A 75 -23.71 -7.31 29.99
C GLU A 75 -24.11 -6.01 30.70
N ASP A 76 -23.63 -5.81 31.92
CA ASP A 76 -23.89 -4.66 32.79
C ASP A 76 -22.84 -3.54 32.67
N SER A 77 -21.81 -3.72 31.82
CA SER A 77 -20.77 -2.72 31.59
C SER A 77 -21.29 -1.50 30.83
N ARG A 78 -20.89 -0.30 31.28
CA ARG A 78 -21.18 0.95 30.55
C ARG A 78 -20.60 0.98 29.12
N PHE A 79 -19.58 0.16 28.86
CA PHE A 79 -18.91 0.10 27.57
C PHE A 79 -19.58 -0.84 26.58
N ARG A 80 -20.47 -1.75 27.04
CA ARG A 80 -21.03 -2.77 26.16
C ARG A 80 -21.93 -2.20 25.07
N ASN A 81 -22.76 -1.22 25.42
CA ASN A 81 -23.74 -0.63 24.51
C ASN A 81 -23.26 0.77 24.15
N MET A 82 -22.56 0.88 23.02
CA MET A 82 -21.94 2.11 22.57
C MET A 82 -22.86 2.88 21.63
N PRO A 83 -23.29 4.11 21.98
CA PRO A 83 -24.01 4.98 21.05
C PRO A 83 -23.11 5.37 19.88
N ALA A 84 -23.66 5.35 18.68
CA ALA A 84 -23.01 5.83 17.47
C ALA A 84 -24.04 6.42 16.51
N ARG A 85 -23.57 7.28 15.60
CA ARG A 85 -24.37 7.83 14.51
C ARG A 85 -23.98 7.13 13.21
N LEU A 86 -24.97 6.87 12.36
CA LEU A 86 -24.79 6.27 11.05
C LEU A 86 -24.94 7.34 9.97
N ASN A 87 -23.98 8.26 9.94
CA ASN A 87 -23.92 9.34 8.97
C ASN A 87 -22.73 9.18 8.03
N GLY A 88 -22.80 9.87 6.90
CA GLY A 88 -21.76 9.81 5.88
C GLY A 88 -22.06 10.79 4.76
N VAL A 89 -21.25 10.70 3.71
CA VAL A 89 -21.47 11.43 2.45
C VAL A 89 -21.59 10.44 1.31
N LEU A 90 -22.64 10.58 0.49
CA LEU A 90 -22.93 9.71 -0.64
C LEU A 90 -23.12 10.53 -1.91
N ALA A 91 -22.61 10.02 -3.03
CA ALA A 91 -22.98 10.49 -4.36
C ALA A 91 -23.32 9.29 -5.25
N ALA A 92 -24.27 9.48 -6.15
CA ALA A 92 -24.67 8.45 -7.10
C ALA A 92 -24.78 9.06 -8.51
N PRO A 93 -24.62 8.28 -9.58
CA PRO A 93 -24.86 8.74 -10.93
C PRO A 93 -26.36 9.03 -11.14
N ASN A 94 -26.69 9.66 -12.26
CA ASN A 94 -28.10 9.75 -12.66
C ASN A 94 -28.62 8.33 -13.00
N ALA A 95 -29.84 8.00 -12.58
CA ALA A 95 -30.42 6.65 -12.70
C ALA A 95 -30.65 6.12 -14.13
N GLY A 96 -30.22 6.84 -15.18
CA GLY A 96 -30.46 6.47 -16.58
C GLY A 96 -29.76 5.18 -17.03
N ASP A 97 -28.57 4.91 -16.49
CA ASP A 97 -27.74 3.74 -16.83
C ASP A 97 -27.58 2.76 -15.65
N ALA A 98 -28.48 2.85 -14.66
CA ALA A 98 -28.47 1.99 -13.47
C ALA A 98 -28.72 0.50 -13.80
N PRO A 99 -28.27 -0.45 -12.95
CA PRO A 99 -27.62 -0.25 -11.65
C PRO A 99 -26.08 -0.15 -11.72
N PHE A 100 -25.50 0.56 -10.76
CA PHE A 100 -24.07 0.90 -10.71
C PHE A 100 -23.34 0.19 -9.56
N PRO A 101 -22.07 -0.23 -9.72
CA PRO A 101 -21.27 -0.78 -8.63
C PRO A 101 -21.17 0.17 -7.44
N VAL A 102 -20.99 -0.40 -6.25
CA VAL A 102 -20.88 0.33 -4.98
C VAL A 102 -19.42 0.46 -4.56
N VAL A 103 -19.03 1.67 -4.12
CA VAL A 103 -17.73 1.94 -3.52
C VAL A 103 -17.93 2.48 -2.10
N LEU A 104 -17.38 1.77 -1.11
CA LEU A 104 -17.38 2.21 0.29
C LEU A 104 -15.99 2.71 0.69
N ILE A 105 -15.90 3.95 1.17
CA ILE A 105 -14.65 4.60 1.59
C ILE A 105 -14.63 4.72 3.12
N LEU A 106 -13.55 4.23 3.74
CA LEU A 106 -13.31 4.27 5.18
C LEU A 106 -12.20 5.30 5.48
N HIS A 107 -12.48 6.27 6.34
CA HIS A 107 -11.47 7.26 6.74
C HIS A 107 -10.48 6.72 7.79
N GLY A 108 -9.36 7.43 7.98
CA GLY A 108 -8.34 7.09 8.96
C GLY A 108 -8.70 7.34 10.42
N THR A 109 -7.78 7.02 11.33
CA THR A 109 -7.94 7.28 12.77
C THR A 109 -7.63 8.72 13.10
N HIS A 110 -8.69 9.48 13.36
CA HIS A 110 -8.61 10.80 13.96
C HIS A 110 -9.66 10.92 15.07
N PRO A 111 -9.44 11.78 16.08
CA PRO A 111 -10.45 12.01 17.12
C PRO A 111 -11.78 12.39 16.49
N GLY A 112 -12.84 11.65 16.81
CA GLY A 112 -14.20 12.00 16.40
C GLY A 112 -14.77 13.10 17.29
N CYS A 113 -14.51 13.04 18.59
CA CYS A 113 -14.97 14.02 19.57
C CYS A 113 -13.83 14.92 20.08
N PRO A 114 -14.15 16.04 20.74
CA PRO A 114 -13.16 16.85 21.45
C PRO A 114 -12.32 15.99 22.40
N VAL A 115 -11.00 16.16 22.33
CA VAL A 115 -10.04 15.45 23.19
C VAL A 115 -9.90 16.13 24.54
N ASN A 116 -9.79 15.35 25.60
CA ASN A 116 -9.47 15.83 26.93
C ASN A 116 -7.96 16.07 27.11
N GLU A 117 -7.54 16.53 28.30
CA GLU A 117 -6.12 16.78 28.62
C GLU A 117 -5.23 15.53 28.52
N ALA A 118 -5.82 14.33 28.59
CA ALA A 118 -5.13 13.05 28.43
C ALA A 118 -5.10 12.56 26.97
N GLY A 119 -5.59 13.35 26.01
CA GLY A 119 -5.62 12.99 24.59
C GLY A 119 -6.71 11.99 24.21
N VAL A 120 -7.65 11.69 25.11
CA VAL A 120 -8.77 10.78 24.85
C VAL A 120 -9.99 11.58 24.42
N ASP A 121 -10.62 11.18 23.33
CA ASP A 121 -11.83 11.81 22.82
C ASP A 121 -13.05 11.48 23.69
N ALA A 122 -13.87 12.49 23.99
CA ALA A 122 -15.00 12.36 24.91
C ALA A 122 -16.23 11.77 24.22
N TRP A 123 -16.18 10.47 23.86
CA TRP A 123 -17.27 9.80 23.16
C TRP A 123 -18.40 9.31 24.09
N PRO A 124 -19.68 9.42 23.68
CA PRO A 124 -20.17 10.23 22.56
C PRO A 124 -20.18 11.72 22.91
N CYS A 125 -20.01 12.57 21.91
CA CYS A 125 -20.15 14.03 22.02
C CYS A 125 -21.42 14.51 21.32
N ASP A 126 -21.73 15.79 21.48
CA ASP A 126 -22.80 16.45 20.72
C ASP A 126 -22.47 16.38 19.22
N PRO A 127 -23.44 16.03 18.34
CA PRO A 127 -23.29 16.05 16.89
C PRO A 127 -22.61 17.30 16.32
N ASP A 128 -22.88 18.49 16.90
CA ASP A 128 -22.36 19.76 16.42
C ASP A 128 -20.84 19.93 16.64
N VAL A 129 -20.24 19.11 17.51
CA VAL A 129 -18.81 19.13 17.81
C VAL A 129 -18.09 17.86 17.38
N GLU A 130 -18.81 16.89 16.81
CA GLU A 130 -18.22 15.73 16.19
C GLU A 130 -17.47 16.15 14.90
N ARG A 131 -16.26 15.63 14.71
CA ARG A 131 -15.48 15.86 13.51
C ARG A 131 -15.96 14.96 12.37
N ASP A 132 -16.33 15.56 11.26
CA ASP A 132 -16.73 14.85 10.05
C ASP A 132 -15.52 14.31 9.26
N ASN A 133 -14.75 13.40 9.86
CA ASN A 133 -13.53 12.84 9.23
C ASN A 133 -13.82 12.17 7.86
N TYR A 134 -15.04 11.65 7.66
CA TYR A 134 -15.52 11.09 6.40
C TYR A 134 -15.77 12.15 5.31
N ALA A 135 -16.11 13.39 5.68
CA ALA A 135 -16.41 14.48 4.74
C ALA A 135 -15.21 14.86 3.88
N GLY A 136 -14.00 14.54 4.36
CA GLY A 136 -12.75 14.70 3.64
C GLY A 136 -12.67 14.02 2.28
N PHE A 137 -13.54 13.03 2.02
CA PHE A 137 -13.64 12.29 0.78
C PHE A 137 -14.83 12.72 -0.10
N GLU A 138 -15.49 13.84 0.20
CA GLU A 138 -16.60 14.35 -0.64
C GLU A 138 -16.17 14.50 -2.12
N TYR A 139 -14.95 14.99 -2.36
CA TYR A 139 -14.42 15.12 -3.71
C TYR A 139 -14.37 13.76 -4.43
N LEU A 140 -13.90 12.71 -3.75
CA LEU A 140 -13.74 11.39 -4.33
C LEU A 140 -15.09 10.74 -4.61
N VAL A 141 -16.05 10.80 -3.69
CA VAL A 141 -17.39 10.23 -3.94
C VAL A 141 -18.06 10.90 -5.15
N ARG A 142 -17.89 12.21 -5.33
CA ARG A 142 -18.48 12.94 -6.47
C ARG A 142 -17.81 12.58 -7.80
N GLU A 143 -16.48 12.44 -7.79
CA GLU A 143 -15.71 12.02 -8.97
C GLU A 143 -16.04 10.57 -9.37
N LEU A 144 -16.19 9.67 -8.41
CA LEU A 144 -16.61 8.29 -8.66
C LEU A 144 -18.05 8.22 -9.16
N ALA A 145 -18.97 9.01 -8.59
CA ALA A 145 -20.34 9.12 -9.11
C ALA A 145 -20.40 9.65 -10.55
N ALA A 146 -19.50 10.58 -10.92
CA ALA A 146 -19.40 11.05 -12.29
C ALA A 146 -18.95 9.95 -13.28
N ARG A 147 -18.34 8.87 -12.77
CA ARG A 147 -17.79 7.73 -13.52
C ARG A 147 -18.64 6.46 -13.41
N GLY A 148 -19.87 6.56 -12.91
CA GLY A 148 -20.79 5.41 -12.89
C GLY A 148 -20.70 4.52 -11.65
N TYR A 149 -20.38 5.10 -10.48
CA TYR A 149 -20.32 4.37 -9.21
C TYR A 149 -21.24 5.01 -8.16
N VAL A 150 -21.95 4.19 -7.38
CA VAL A 150 -22.59 4.67 -6.15
C VAL A 150 -21.52 4.66 -5.06
N ALA A 151 -21.03 5.84 -4.70
CA ALA A 151 -19.89 5.98 -3.79
C ALA A 151 -20.33 6.63 -2.47
N LEU A 152 -19.89 6.06 -1.36
CA LEU A 152 -20.12 6.61 -0.03
C LEU A 152 -18.87 6.57 0.84
N ALA A 153 -18.64 7.64 1.60
CA ALA A 153 -17.68 7.66 2.69
C ALA A 153 -18.43 7.73 4.02
N VAL A 154 -18.21 6.74 4.89
CA VAL A 154 -18.97 6.53 6.13
C VAL A 154 -18.22 7.07 7.35
N ASN A 155 -18.97 7.56 8.34
CA ASN A 155 -18.41 7.89 9.63
C ASN A 155 -18.03 6.63 10.41
N ILE A 156 -16.73 6.42 10.62
CA ILE A 156 -16.19 5.36 11.48
C ILE A 156 -15.47 5.91 12.71
N ASN A 157 -15.78 7.13 13.14
CA ASN A 157 -15.24 7.70 14.39
C ASN A 157 -15.42 6.76 15.59
N ALA A 158 -16.57 6.11 15.69
CA ALA A 158 -16.87 5.13 16.74
C ALA A 158 -15.91 3.91 16.74
N GLN A 159 -15.37 3.51 15.59
CA GLN A 159 -14.34 2.46 15.55
C GLN A 159 -13.02 2.95 16.17
N ASN A 160 -12.72 4.24 16.01
CA ASN A 160 -11.41 4.82 16.30
C ASN A 160 -11.28 5.41 17.71
N THR A 161 -12.40 5.63 18.42
CA THR A 161 -12.42 6.24 19.75
C THR A 161 -11.93 5.30 20.86
N PHE A 162 -11.13 5.85 21.77
CA PHE A 162 -10.80 5.22 23.07
C PHE A 162 -11.71 5.71 24.19
N GLY A 163 -12.52 6.76 23.95
CA GLY A 163 -13.46 7.34 24.91
C GLY A 163 -14.54 6.39 25.42
N PHE A 164 -14.81 5.32 24.66
CA PHE A 164 -15.83 4.32 24.97
C PHE A 164 -15.27 2.91 25.17
N GLY A 165 -14.09 2.84 25.79
CA GLY A 165 -13.35 1.60 26.01
C GLY A 165 -12.39 1.31 24.87
N GLU A 166 -11.40 0.46 25.14
CA GLU A 166 -10.44 0.04 24.11
C GLU A 166 -11.17 -0.73 22.99
N PRO A 167 -11.00 -0.33 21.72
CA PRO A 167 -11.63 -1.03 20.61
C PRO A 167 -11.02 -2.42 20.46
N VAL A 168 -11.87 -3.45 20.33
CA VAL A 168 -11.46 -4.75 19.80
C VAL A 168 -11.43 -4.64 18.28
N GLY A 169 -10.41 -5.20 17.65
CA GLY A 169 -10.25 -5.20 16.19
C GLY A 169 -11.52 -5.67 15.50
N GLY A 170 -12.05 -4.85 14.58
CA GLY A 170 -13.17 -5.20 13.71
C GLY A 170 -14.58 -5.19 14.32
N GLU A 171 -14.75 -5.34 15.64
CA GLU A 171 -16.08 -5.55 16.27
C GLU A 171 -17.06 -4.38 16.06
N ARG A 172 -16.62 -3.14 16.26
CA ARG A 172 -17.46 -1.95 16.04
C ARG A 172 -17.60 -1.68 14.54
N LEU A 173 -16.50 -1.81 13.81
CA LEU A 173 -16.41 -1.60 12.37
C LEU A 173 -17.41 -2.45 11.59
N GLU A 174 -17.45 -3.76 11.83
CA GLU A 174 -18.36 -4.67 11.12
C GLU A 174 -19.81 -4.22 11.29
N GLN A 175 -20.22 -3.87 12.51
CA GLN A 175 -21.58 -3.38 12.79
C GLN A 175 -21.88 -2.04 12.09
N ILE A 176 -20.92 -1.11 12.05
CA ILE A 176 -21.09 0.18 11.37
C ILE A 176 -21.25 -0.05 9.86
N VAL A 177 -20.39 -0.87 9.26
CA VAL A 177 -20.39 -1.12 7.82
C VAL A 177 -21.62 -1.92 7.39
N ASP A 178 -21.96 -2.99 8.12
CA ASP A 178 -23.13 -3.83 7.88
C ASP A 178 -24.42 -3.02 7.89
N ARG A 179 -24.57 -2.09 8.85
CA ARG A 179 -25.76 -1.22 8.94
C ARG A 179 -25.85 -0.23 7.78
N HIS A 180 -24.73 0.36 7.35
CA HIS A 180 -24.70 1.25 6.20
C HIS A 180 -25.03 0.52 4.89
N LEU A 181 -24.40 -0.63 4.65
CA LEU A 181 -24.61 -1.41 3.43
C LEU A 181 -26.00 -2.06 3.38
N SER A 182 -26.52 -2.52 4.52
CA SER A 182 -27.90 -3.04 4.63
C SER A 182 -28.94 -1.94 4.36
N ALA A 183 -28.73 -0.73 4.89
CA ALA A 183 -29.60 0.41 4.59
C ALA A 183 -29.54 0.78 3.10
N LEU A 184 -28.35 0.77 2.51
CA LEU A 184 -28.19 1.02 1.07
C LEU A 184 -28.87 -0.06 0.22
N ALA A 185 -28.75 -1.33 0.61
CA ALA A 185 -29.43 -2.44 -0.07
C ALA A 185 -30.97 -2.31 0.02
N ALA A 186 -31.50 -1.92 1.19
CA ALA A 186 -32.92 -1.66 1.36
C ALA A 186 -33.40 -0.52 0.45
N ALA A 187 -32.68 0.60 0.41
CA ALA A 187 -32.99 1.73 -0.45
C ALA A 187 -32.90 1.37 -1.94
N ALA A 188 -31.88 0.59 -2.33
CA ALA A 188 -31.69 0.09 -3.69
C ALA A 188 -32.80 -0.88 -4.12
N GLY A 189 -33.38 -1.64 -3.19
CA GLY A 189 -34.51 -2.53 -3.42
C GLY A 189 -35.88 -1.85 -3.39
N GLY A 190 -35.94 -0.51 -3.33
CA GLY A 190 -37.20 0.26 -3.28
C GLY A 190 -37.86 0.32 -1.90
N GLY A 191 -37.12 -0.03 -0.84
CA GLY A 191 -37.54 0.06 0.55
C GLY A 191 -37.29 1.43 1.18
N ASP A 192 -37.10 1.44 2.50
CA ASP A 192 -36.79 2.66 3.26
C ASP A 192 -35.50 3.32 2.75
N ASN A 193 -35.51 4.65 2.66
CA ASN A 193 -34.42 5.40 2.06
C ASN A 193 -34.22 6.77 2.74
N ASP A 194 -33.21 6.81 3.62
CA ASP A 194 -32.81 8.00 4.37
C ASP A 194 -31.50 8.64 3.83
N PHE A 195 -31.05 8.24 2.64
CA PHE A 195 -29.82 8.77 2.02
C PHE A 195 -30.02 10.12 1.31
N GLY A 196 -31.27 10.60 1.18
CA GLY A 196 -31.57 11.88 0.55
C GLY A 196 -31.39 11.92 -0.97
N LEU A 197 -31.25 10.76 -1.62
CA LEU A 197 -31.23 10.58 -3.08
C LEU A 197 -32.20 9.45 -3.48
N PRO A 198 -32.82 9.49 -4.68
CA PRO A 198 -33.62 8.38 -5.17
C PRO A 198 -32.70 7.20 -5.54
N LEU A 199 -32.71 6.13 -4.74
CA LEU A 199 -31.78 5.00 -4.89
C LEU A 199 -32.43 3.71 -5.39
N ASP A 200 -33.76 3.67 -5.53
CA ASP A 200 -34.48 2.50 -6.04
C ASP A 200 -33.95 2.08 -7.42
N GLY A 201 -33.39 0.87 -7.49
CA GLY A 201 -32.74 0.29 -8.66
C GLY A 201 -31.40 0.92 -9.05
N VAL A 202 -30.84 1.84 -8.27
CA VAL A 202 -29.62 2.60 -8.63
C VAL A 202 -28.33 1.87 -8.29
N ALA A 203 -28.27 1.24 -7.12
CA ALA A 203 -27.06 0.53 -6.65
C ALA A 203 -27.13 -0.96 -6.96
N ASP A 204 -26.07 -1.48 -7.59
CA ASP A 204 -25.81 -2.90 -7.75
C ASP A 204 -25.06 -3.41 -6.52
N MET A 205 -25.81 -3.88 -5.53
CA MET A 205 -25.25 -4.38 -4.28
C MET A 205 -24.41 -5.66 -4.45
N SER A 206 -24.40 -6.29 -5.63
CA SER A 206 -23.58 -7.48 -5.91
C SER A 206 -22.14 -7.16 -6.35
N ARG A 207 -21.85 -5.88 -6.60
CA ARG A 207 -20.53 -5.38 -7.02
C ARG A 207 -20.03 -4.35 -6.02
N LEU A 208 -19.17 -4.76 -5.08
CA LEU A 208 -18.70 -3.92 -3.97
C LEU A 208 -17.17 -3.76 -4.03
N VAL A 209 -16.68 -2.53 -3.93
CA VAL A 209 -15.26 -2.23 -3.69
C VAL A 209 -15.11 -1.48 -2.37
N LEU A 210 -14.11 -1.87 -1.58
CA LEU A 210 -13.75 -1.13 -0.38
C LEU A 210 -12.49 -0.30 -0.64
N MET A 211 -12.52 0.95 -0.17
CA MET A 211 -11.36 1.83 -0.14
C MET A 211 -11.14 2.29 1.29
N GLY A 212 -9.88 2.51 1.67
CA GLY A 212 -9.57 2.85 3.05
C GLY A 212 -8.32 3.70 3.19
N HIS A 213 -8.42 4.80 3.93
CA HIS A 213 -7.28 5.68 4.23
C HIS A 213 -6.68 5.40 5.61
N SER A 214 -5.36 5.36 5.75
CA SER A 214 -4.67 5.13 7.04
C SER A 214 -5.17 3.82 7.69
N ARG A 215 -5.60 3.83 8.96
CA ARG A 215 -6.25 2.66 9.59
C ARG A 215 -7.57 2.24 8.92
N GLY A 216 -8.20 3.12 8.14
CA GLY A 216 -9.32 2.77 7.26
C GLY A 216 -8.90 1.76 6.19
N GLY A 217 -7.63 1.75 5.78
CA GLY A 217 -7.06 0.74 4.86
C GLY A 217 -6.96 -0.64 5.51
N GLU A 218 -6.42 -0.71 6.72
CA GLU A 218 -6.43 -1.95 7.53
C GLU A 218 -7.85 -2.47 7.74
N ALA A 219 -8.78 -1.56 8.07
CA ALA A 219 -10.20 -1.87 8.24
C ALA A 219 -10.82 -2.44 6.95
N ALA A 220 -10.54 -1.86 5.78
CA ALA A 220 -11.03 -2.33 4.50
C ALA A 220 -10.49 -3.73 4.16
N ASN A 221 -9.20 -3.98 4.40
CA ASN A 221 -8.58 -5.29 4.19
C ASN A 221 -9.21 -6.35 5.10
N TRP A 222 -9.32 -6.06 6.39
CA TRP A 222 -9.94 -6.96 7.36
C TRP A 222 -11.39 -7.31 7.00
N LEU A 223 -12.19 -6.32 6.57
CA LEU A 223 -13.57 -6.55 6.15
C LEU A 223 -13.67 -7.49 4.95
N ALA A 224 -12.70 -7.45 4.03
CA ALA A 224 -12.71 -8.33 2.87
C ALA A 224 -12.63 -9.81 3.25
N GLY A 225 -11.95 -10.18 4.35
CA GLY A 225 -11.81 -11.59 4.74
C GLY A 225 -10.35 -12.05 4.91
N ASP A 226 -9.47 -11.11 5.21
CA ASP A 226 -8.02 -11.27 5.39
C ASP A 226 -7.60 -12.45 6.30
N PHE A 227 -8.34 -12.71 7.39
CA PHE A 227 -8.02 -13.75 8.38
C PHE A 227 -9.01 -14.91 8.37
N GLU A 228 -8.54 -16.12 8.72
CA GLU A 228 -9.41 -17.27 8.99
C GLU A 228 -10.43 -16.92 10.10
N GLY A 229 -11.72 -16.83 9.74
CA GLY A 229 -12.79 -16.44 10.67
C GLY A 229 -13.07 -14.93 10.74
N GLY A 230 -12.47 -14.11 9.86
CA GLY A 230 -12.89 -12.74 9.61
C GLY A 230 -14.32 -12.64 9.03
N PRO A 231 -14.85 -11.43 8.81
CA PRO A 231 -16.23 -11.23 8.36
C PRO A 231 -16.51 -11.78 6.95
N GLY A 232 -15.46 -12.00 6.14
CA GLY A 232 -15.53 -12.74 4.87
C GLY A 232 -16.40 -12.06 3.83
N PHE A 233 -16.33 -10.73 3.71
CA PHE A 233 -17.17 -10.01 2.74
C PHE A 233 -16.76 -10.28 1.28
N ASP A 234 -15.61 -10.90 1.01
CA ASP A 234 -15.21 -11.41 -0.30
C ASP A 234 -15.92 -12.72 -0.69
N SER A 235 -16.57 -13.41 0.26
CA SER A 235 -17.24 -14.69 0.00
C SER A 235 -18.36 -14.54 -1.03
N PRO A 236 -18.38 -15.36 -2.10
CA PRO A 236 -19.47 -15.34 -3.08
C PRO A 236 -20.87 -15.60 -2.50
N SER A 237 -20.98 -16.22 -1.31
CA SER A 237 -22.27 -16.47 -0.65
C SER A 237 -22.83 -15.24 0.08
N ILE A 238 -21.98 -14.24 0.38
CA ILE A 238 -22.33 -13.15 1.29
C ILE A 238 -23.53 -12.33 0.79
N TYR A 239 -23.68 -12.20 -0.54
CA TYR A 239 -24.83 -11.51 -1.14
C TYR A 239 -26.16 -12.13 -0.73
N ALA A 240 -26.25 -13.47 -0.73
CA ALA A 240 -27.47 -14.17 -0.34
C ALA A 240 -27.76 -14.06 1.17
N GLU A 241 -26.71 -13.85 1.97
CA GLU A 241 -26.79 -13.75 3.43
C GLU A 241 -27.14 -12.33 3.90
N ARG A 242 -26.54 -11.30 3.28
CA ARG A 242 -26.63 -9.90 3.74
C ARG A 242 -27.30 -8.94 2.74
N GLY A 243 -27.51 -9.36 1.50
CA GLY A 243 -28.07 -8.51 0.44
C GLY A 243 -27.06 -7.55 -0.21
N TYR A 244 -25.78 -7.70 0.11
CA TYR A 244 -24.67 -6.94 -0.47
C TYR A 244 -23.39 -7.78 -0.55
N GLY A 245 -22.43 -7.34 -1.37
CA GLY A 245 -21.19 -8.05 -1.65
C GLY A 245 -21.36 -9.12 -2.74
N PRO A 246 -20.33 -9.93 -3.04
CA PRO A 246 -19.01 -9.91 -2.41
C PRO A 246 -18.22 -8.64 -2.68
N VAL A 247 -17.21 -8.37 -1.85
CA VAL A 247 -16.14 -7.44 -2.15
C VAL A 247 -15.35 -7.99 -3.34
N ASN A 248 -15.12 -7.17 -4.36
CA ASN A 248 -14.41 -7.55 -5.58
C ASN A 248 -13.09 -6.81 -5.78
N GLY A 249 -12.71 -5.93 -4.86
CA GLY A 249 -11.43 -5.23 -4.92
C GLY A 249 -11.19 -4.32 -3.72
N LEU A 250 -9.91 -4.04 -3.48
CA LEU A 250 -9.42 -3.19 -2.41
C LEU A 250 -8.49 -2.09 -2.93
N LEU A 251 -8.76 -0.84 -2.55
CA LEU A 251 -7.83 0.27 -2.72
C LEU A 251 -7.44 0.86 -1.35
N LEU A 252 -6.20 0.62 -0.94
CA LEU A 252 -5.67 1.05 0.35
C LEU A 252 -4.83 2.32 0.16
N ILE A 253 -5.18 3.39 0.86
CA ILE A 253 -4.66 4.74 0.67
C ILE A 253 -3.83 5.14 1.89
N ALA A 254 -2.53 5.30 1.73
CA ALA A 254 -1.58 5.50 2.83
C ALA A 254 -1.89 4.59 4.04
N PRO A 255 -2.08 3.27 3.85
CA PRO A 255 -2.64 2.45 4.91
C PRO A 255 -1.65 2.24 6.04
N ALA A 256 -2.18 2.13 7.25
CA ALA A 256 -1.42 1.75 8.44
C ALA A 256 -1.66 0.27 8.76
N VAL A 257 -0.71 -0.40 9.40
CA VAL A 257 -0.91 -1.71 10.04
C VAL A 257 -0.74 -1.49 11.53
N ALA A 258 -1.84 -1.48 12.30
CA ALA A 258 -1.83 -0.88 13.63
C ALA A 258 -2.60 -1.66 14.69
N VAL A 259 -3.78 -2.20 14.37
CA VAL A 259 -4.69 -2.79 15.37
C VAL A 259 -5.00 -4.25 15.09
N ILE A 260 -5.10 -4.63 13.81
CA ILE A 260 -5.57 -5.94 13.37
C ILE A 260 -4.40 -6.76 12.80
N GLY A 261 -3.56 -6.15 11.96
CA GLY A 261 -2.57 -6.86 11.15
C GLY A 261 -3.05 -7.12 9.73
N THR A 262 -2.30 -7.94 8.99
CA THR A 262 -2.68 -8.46 7.67
C THR A 262 -2.15 -9.88 7.45
N GLU A 263 -2.91 -10.71 6.75
CA GLU A 263 -2.60 -12.04 6.20
C GLU A 263 -2.78 -12.07 4.66
N GLY A 264 -3.16 -10.94 4.05
CA GLY A 264 -3.28 -10.74 2.61
C GLY A 264 -4.73 -10.45 2.19
N THR A 265 -5.08 -10.84 0.97
CA THR A 265 -6.45 -10.78 0.46
C THR A 265 -6.59 -11.67 -0.77
N HIS A 266 -7.82 -12.11 -1.05
CA HIS A 266 -8.18 -12.92 -2.22
C HIS A 266 -8.92 -12.12 -3.30
N VAL A 267 -8.96 -10.78 -3.18
CA VAL A 267 -9.53 -9.89 -4.19
C VAL A 267 -8.42 -9.01 -4.77
N PRO A 268 -8.56 -8.48 -6.00
CA PRO A 268 -7.59 -7.54 -6.55
C PRO A 268 -7.25 -6.40 -5.58
N LEU A 269 -5.96 -6.13 -5.40
CA LEU A 269 -5.44 -5.19 -4.42
C LEU A 269 -4.64 -4.07 -5.09
N ALA A 270 -4.91 -2.83 -4.69
CA ALA A 270 -4.03 -1.71 -4.98
C ALA A 270 -3.70 -0.93 -3.70
N VAL A 271 -2.44 -0.56 -3.53
CA VAL A 271 -1.92 0.15 -2.36
C VAL A 271 -1.19 1.41 -2.82
N ILE A 272 -1.54 2.55 -2.23
CA ILE A 272 -0.81 3.81 -2.38
C ILE A 272 -0.08 4.07 -1.07
N ILE A 273 1.24 4.08 -1.10
CA ILE A 273 2.12 4.46 0.02
C ILE A 273 2.56 5.91 -0.21
N SER A 274 2.41 6.76 0.80
CA SER A 274 2.89 8.14 0.73
C SER A 274 4.42 8.15 0.88
N GLY A 275 5.16 8.65 -0.12
CA GLY A 275 6.62 8.67 -0.08
C GLY A 275 7.21 9.61 0.99
N CYS A 276 6.41 10.58 1.45
CA CYS A 276 6.73 11.56 2.49
C CYS A 276 5.72 11.49 3.65
N ASP A 277 5.32 10.27 4.01
CA ASP A 277 4.40 10.01 5.12
C ASP A 277 4.99 10.43 6.47
N GLY A 278 4.30 11.35 7.17
CA GLY A 278 4.63 11.72 8.54
C GLY A 278 4.01 10.83 9.63
N ASP A 279 2.95 10.09 9.32
CA ASP A 279 2.19 9.32 10.32
C ASP A 279 2.60 7.84 10.31
N VAL A 280 2.74 7.25 9.13
CA VAL A 280 3.18 5.86 8.88
C VAL A 280 4.59 5.88 8.27
N THR A 281 5.54 6.38 9.06
CA THR A 281 6.91 6.65 8.60
C THR A 281 7.72 5.40 8.23
N ASP A 282 7.26 4.20 8.64
CA ASP A 282 7.89 2.92 8.36
C ASP A 282 7.40 2.26 7.06
N GLY A 283 6.48 2.91 6.34
CA GLY A 283 5.91 2.38 5.10
C GLY A 283 5.19 1.04 5.32
N ALA A 284 4.63 0.79 6.52
CA ALA A 284 3.97 -0.47 6.87
C ALA A 284 2.85 -0.88 5.91
N GLY A 285 2.27 0.08 5.18
CA GLY A 285 1.29 -0.21 4.12
C GLY A 285 1.77 -1.19 3.04
N GLN A 286 3.08 -1.35 2.84
CA GLN A 286 3.63 -2.34 1.91
C GLN A 286 3.31 -3.79 2.35
N LEU A 287 3.08 -4.04 3.65
CA LEU A 287 2.79 -5.38 4.18
C LEU A 287 1.58 -6.03 3.49
N PHE A 288 0.51 -5.27 3.22
CA PHE A 288 -0.67 -5.80 2.52
C PHE A 288 -0.32 -6.42 1.16
N TYR A 289 0.59 -5.79 0.42
CA TYR A 289 1.09 -6.33 -0.84
C TYR A 289 2.00 -7.55 -0.62
N GLU A 290 2.88 -7.51 0.39
CA GLU A 290 3.80 -8.62 0.66
C GLU A 290 3.05 -9.89 1.07
N GLU A 291 1.99 -9.78 1.86
CA GLU A 291 1.17 -10.94 2.23
C GLU A 291 0.48 -11.58 1.02
N VAL A 292 -0.09 -10.79 0.11
CA VAL A 292 -0.65 -11.34 -1.16
C VAL A 292 0.45 -12.00 -2.00
N ARG A 293 1.65 -11.40 -2.03
CA ARG A 293 2.77 -11.94 -2.81
C ARG A 293 3.26 -13.28 -2.27
N LEU A 294 3.31 -13.43 -0.94
CA LEU A 294 3.78 -14.61 -0.23
C LEU A 294 2.67 -15.67 -0.03
N GLY A 295 1.41 -15.27 -0.19
CA GLY A 295 0.24 -16.14 -0.11
C GLY A 295 0.16 -17.21 -1.19
N ASP A 296 -0.83 -18.10 -1.08
CA ASP A 296 -1.01 -19.23 -1.99
C ASP A 296 -1.36 -18.76 -3.42
N ALA A 297 -0.42 -19.01 -4.35
CA ALA A 297 -0.58 -18.67 -5.76
C ALA A 297 -1.85 -19.27 -6.40
N ALA A 298 -2.45 -20.33 -5.86
CA ALA A 298 -3.70 -20.88 -6.38
C ALA A 298 -4.91 -19.93 -6.20
N ILE A 299 -4.84 -18.99 -5.26
CA ILE A 299 -5.92 -18.06 -4.90
C ILE A 299 -5.50 -16.59 -4.99
N ASN A 300 -4.23 -16.31 -5.35
CA ASN A 300 -3.73 -14.94 -5.48
C ASN A 300 -4.35 -14.19 -6.66
N THR A 301 -4.77 -12.97 -6.38
CA THR A 301 -5.26 -11.97 -7.33
C THR A 301 -4.15 -11.01 -7.76
N PRO A 302 -4.37 -10.21 -8.82
CA PRO A 302 -3.47 -9.11 -9.15
C PRO A 302 -3.34 -8.15 -7.97
N ALA A 303 -2.10 -7.78 -7.65
CA ALA A 303 -1.79 -6.81 -6.60
C ALA A 303 -0.85 -5.72 -7.13
N THR A 304 -1.00 -4.50 -6.64
CA THR A 304 -0.12 -3.38 -6.99
C THR A 304 0.15 -2.54 -5.76
N SER A 305 1.41 -2.15 -5.56
CA SER A 305 1.80 -1.18 -4.55
C SER A 305 2.61 -0.06 -5.21
N VAL A 306 2.27 1.17 -4.86
CA VAL A 306 2.88 2.37 -5.41
C VAL A 306 3.39 3.24 -4.28
N VAL A 307 4.69 3.55 -4.27
CA VAL A 307 5.22 4.65 -3.47
C VAL A 307 5.08 5.92 -4.28
N LEU A 308 4.18 6.82 -3.87
CA LEU A 308 3.95 8.10 -4.53
C LEU A 308 4.91 9.15 -3.97
N ASP A 309 5.86 9.59 -4.80
CA ASP A 309 6.90 10.53 -4.36
C ASP A 309 6.29 11.88 -3.96
N GLY A 310 6.81 12.48 -2.89
CA GLY A 310 6.36 13.78 -2.38
C GLY A 310 4.99 13.78 -1.71
N ALA A 311 4.21 12.69 -1.78
CA ALA A 311 2.91 12.60 -1.12
C ALA A 311 3.06 12.49 0.39
N ASN A 312 2.19 13.20 1.12
CA ASN A 312 2.11 13.13 2.59
C ASN A 312 0.88 12.33 3.04
N HIS A 313 0.80 11.99 4.32
CA HIS A 313 -0.25 11.11 4.84
C HIS A 313 -1.66 11.69 4.68
N ASN A 314 -1.83 12.98 5.00
CA ASN A 314 -3.13 13.60 5.25
C ASN A 314 -3.77 14.23 4.02
N ALA A 315 -2.99 14.59 2.99
CA ALA A 315 -3.48 15.39 1.87
C ALA A 315 -4.55 14.69 1.00
N PHE A 316 -4.71 13.37 1.14
CA PHE A 316 -5.84 12.61 0.56
C PHE A 316 -7.20 12.98 1.17
N ASN A 317 -7.24 13.56 2.38
CA ASN A 317 -8.47 13.93 3.08
C ASN A 317 -8.54 15.45 3.26
N THR A 318 -9.58 16.10 2.73
CA THR A 318 -9.66 17.58 2.73
C THR A 318 -9.93 18.20 4.10
N THR A 319 -10.33 17.41 5.10
CA THR A 319 -10.58 17.92 6.47
C THR A 319 -9.35 17.85 7.36
N LEU A 320 -8.31 17.13 6.95
CA LEU A 320 -7.09 16.99 7.73
C LEU A 320 -6.11 18.12 7.42
N PRO A 321 -5.43 18.66 8.44
CA PRO A 321 -4.30 19.54 8.20
C PRO A 321 -3.13 18.74 7.61
N ARG A 322 -2.09 19.44 7.13
CA ARG A 322 -0.79 18.81 6.86
C ARG A 322 -0.38 17.95 8.07
N ASP A 323 0.19 16.79 7.80
CA ASP A 323 0.69 15.92 8.85
C ASP A 323 1.63 16.70 9.79
N SER A 324 1.39 16.53 11.10
CA SER A 324 2.09 17.31 12.13
C SER A 324 3.52 16.83 12.34
N PHE A 325 3.81 15.62 11.87
CA PHE A 325 5.12 15.00 11.86
C PHE A 325 5.77 15.31 10.52
N GLY A 326 6.59 16.35 10.47
CA GLY A 326 7.45 16.55 9.30
C GLY A 326 8.44 15.38 9.19
N VAL A 327 8.94 15.13 7.99
CA VAL A 327 10.06 14.18 7.80
C VAL A 327 11.34 15.00 7.63
N PRO A 328 12.03 15.37 8.72
CA PRO A 328 13.16 16.29 8.65
C PRO A 328 14.27 15.71 7.76
N GLU A 329 14.99 16.61 7.09
CA GLU A 329 16.19 16.30 6.31
C GLU A 329 15.94 15.43 5.06
N ARG A 330 14.68 15.29 4.60
CA ARG A 330 14.34 14.61 3.35
C ARG A 330 14.16 15.61 2.20
N PRO A 331 15.18 15.87 1.36
CA PRO A 331 15.09 16.85 0.27
C PRO A 331 14.01 16.50 -0.76
N GLU A 332 13.71 15.23 -0.96
CA GLU A 332 12.61 14.76 -1.82
C GLU A 332 11.21 15.10 -1.30
N CYS A 333 11.10 15.53 -0.04
CA CYS A 333 9.86 15.97 0.58
C CYS A 333 9.72 17.50 0.65
N GLU A 334 10.62 18.25 0.00
CA GLU A 334 10.66 19.71 0.04
C GLU A 334 10.75 20.33 -1.38
N PRO A 335 9.63 20.83 -1.94
CA PRO A 335 8.28 20.84 -1.36
C PRO A 335 7.60 19.47 -1.47
N LEU A 336 6.61 19.24 -0.60
CA LEU A 336 5.65 18.14 -0.76
C LEU A 336 4.80 18.33 -2.02
N LEU A 337 4.18 17.24 -2.45
CA LEU A 337 3.13 17.26 -3.46
C LEU A 337 1.96 18.14 -2.97
N GLU A 338 1.50 19.04 -3.84
CA GLU A 338 0.37 19.91 -3.54
C GLU A 338 -0.89 19.07 -3.25
N PRO A 339 -1.68 19.40 -2.19
CA PRO A 339 -2.81 18.56 -1.79
C PRO A 339 -3.84 18.32 -2.91
N ALA A 340 -4.06 19.31 -3.77
CA ALA A 340 -4.97 19.15 -4.91
C ALA A 340 -4.43 18.13 -5.93
N SER A 341 -3.13 18.15 -6.21
CA SER A 341 -2.48 17.19 -7.10
C SER A 341 -2.48 15.78 -6.53
N GLN A 342 -2.21 15.63 -5.23
CA GLN A 342 -2.25 14.33 -4.55
C GLN A 342 -3.67 13.70 -4.58
N ARG A 343 -4.70 14.53 -4.39
CA ARG A 343 -6.10 14.08 -4.53
C ARG A 343 -6.46 13.77 -5.98
N GLN A 344 -5.95 14.53 -6.94
CA GLN A 344 -6.16 14.24 -8.36
C GLN A 344 -5.56 12.89 -8.75
N PHE A 345 -4.32 12.60 -8.29
CA PHE A 345 -3.72 11.27 -8.44
C PHE A 345 -4.64 10.18 -7.89
N LEU A 346 -5.17 10.34 -6.67
CA LEU A 346 -6.09 9.36 -6.09
C LEU A 346 -7.38 9.20 -6.91
N VAL A 347 -7.96 10.28 -7.43
CA VAL A 347 -9.15 10.21 -8.30
C VAL A 347 -8.86 9.40 -9.55
N ASP A 348 -7.76 9.68 -10.23
CA ASP A 348 -7.41 9.01 -11.49
C ASP A 348 -6.99 7.55 -11.25
N PHE A 349 -6.22 7.29 -10.18
CA PHE A 349 -5.81 5.94 -9.78
C PHE A 349 -6.99 5.08 -9.37
N ALA A 350 -7.92 5.62 -8.57
CA ALA A 350 -9.14 4.92 -8.18
C ALA A 350 -10.05 4.64 -9.39
N ALA A 351 -10.16 5.59 -10.33
CA ALA A 351 -10.93 5.41 -11.55
C ALA A 351 -10.35 4.30 -12.43
N ASP A 352 -9.04 4.28 -12.65
CA ASP A 352 -8.40 3.22 -13.44
C ASP A 352 -8.49 1.87 -12.73
N PHE A 353 -8.31 1.82 -11.40
CA PHE A 353 -8.47 0.58 -10.64
C PHE A 353 -9.89 0.03 -10.73
N LEU A 354 -10.91 0.87 -10.65
CA LEU A 354 -12.30 0.41 -10.83
C LEU A 354 -12.58 -0.01 -12.28
N THR A 355 -11.97 0.67 -13.25
CA THR A 355 -12.07 0.31 -14.68
C THR A 355 -11.51 -1.08 -14.92
N THR A 356 -10.38 -1.47 -14.32
CA THR A 356 -9.83 -2.82 -14.48
C THR A 356 -10.74 -3.91 -13.90
N LEU A 357 -11.61 -3.58 -12.94
CA LEU A 357 -12.54 -4.52 -12.31
C LEU A 357 -13.87 -4.64 -13.06
N TYR A 358 -14.42 -3.52 -13.56
CA TYR A 358 -15.84 -3.46 -13.93
C TYR A 358 -16.14 -2.95 -15.33
N ASP A 359 -15.17 -2.42 -16.08
CA ASP A 359 -15.45 -1.97 -17.44
C ASP A 359 -15.71 -3.17 -18.36
N ASP A 360 -16.78 -3.13 -19.15
CA ASP A 360 -17.15 -4.21 -20.05
C ASP A 360 -16.18 -4.31 -21.25
N ASP A 361 -15.55 -3.21 -21.66
CA ASP A 361 -14.61 -3.17 -22.79
C ASP A 361 -13.20 -3.66 -22.36
N PRO A 362 -12.73 -4.82 -22.87
CA PRO A 362 -11.40 -5.31 -22.57
C PRO A 362 -10.28 -4.33 -22.95
N ALA A 363 -10.48 -3.49 -23.97
CA ALA A 363 -9.50 -2.47 -24.35
C ALA A 363 -9.42 -1.35 -23.32
N ALA A 364 -10.54 -0.94 -22.73
CA ALA A 364 -10.57 0.02 -21.64
C ALA A 364 -9.89 -0.53 -20.38
N ARG A 365 -10.17 -1.80 -20.04
CA ARG A 365 -9.47 -2.51 -18.93
C ARG A 365 -7.97 -2.58 -19.15
N SER A 366 -7.53 -2.96 -20.36
CA SER A 366 -6.11 -3.04 -20.72
C SER A 366 -5.45 -1.67 -20.64
N ALA A 367 -6.09 -0.61 -21.14
CA ALA A 367 -5.54 0.74 -21.09
C ALA A 367 -5.47 1.30 -19.66
N ALA A 368 -6.43 0.94 -18.80
CA ALA A 368 -6.38 1.28 -17.37
C ALA A 368 -5.24 0.51 -16.67
N ALA A 369 -5.10 -0.79 -16.93
CA ALA A 369 -4.00 -1.60 -16.42
C ALA A 369 -2.63 -1.03 -16.85
N GLU A 370 -2.48 -0.59 -18.11
CA GLU A 370 -1.28 0.10 -18.61
C GLU A 370 -0.98 1.37 -17.82
N ARG A 371 -1.98 2.24 -17.60
CA ARG A 371 -1.82 3.49 -16.81
C ARG A 371 -1.51 3.26 -15.34
N LEU A 372 -1.92 2.12 -14.78
CA LEU A 372 -1.55 1.66 -13.44
C LEU A 372 -0.19 0.94 -13.40
N GLY A 373 0.48 0.82 -14.55
CA GLY A 373 1.75 0.12 -14.70
C GLY A 373 1.63 -1.40 -14.58
N GLN A 374 0.43 -1.98 -14.67
CA GLN A 374 0.16 -3.41 -14.53
C GLN A 374 0.40 -4.22 -15.81
N ASP A 375 0.59 -3.57 -16.98
CA ASP A 375 0.97 -4.28 -18.20
C ASP A 375 2.37 -4.90 -18.04
N VAL A 376 2.41 -6.22 -17.89
CA VAL A 376 3.65 -6.96 -17.66
C VAL A 376 4.56 -7.05 -18.89
N THR A 377 4.08 -6.66 -20.06
CA THR A 377 4.89 -6.65 -21.29
C THR A 377 5.73 -5.39 -21.43
N ASP A 378 5.31 -4.31 -20.77
CA ASP A 378 6.01 -3.04 -20.75
C ASP A 378 7.01 -2.94 -19.58
N PRO A 379 8.15 -2.24 -19.76
CA PRO A 379 9.03 -1.90 -18.65
C PRO A 379 8.27 -1.23 -17.51
N ALA A 380 8.64 -1.52 -16.27
CA ALA A 380 8.00 -0.87 -15.11
C ALA A 380 8.14 0.67 -15.20
N PRO A 381 7.09 1.47 -15.01
CA PRO A 381 7.24 2.91 -15.12
C PRO A 381 7.95 3.51 -13.90
N SER A 382 8.57 4.68 -14.09
CA SER A 382 9.06 5.56 -13.00
C SER A 382 8.07 6.66 -12.62
N GLU A 383 6.92 6.68 -13.29
CA GLU A 383 5.89 7.69 -13.21
C GLU A 383 4.54 7.04 -13.45
N LEU A 384 3.54 7.36 -12.64
CA LEU A 384 2.16 6.92 -12.84
C LEU A 384 1.26 8.15 -12.88
N LEU A 385 0.37 8.20 -13.88
CA LEU A 385 -0.66 9.23 -14.00
C LEU A 385 -0.13 10.68 -13.96
N GLY A 386 1.08 10.92 -14.45
CA GLY A 386 1.69 12.27 -14.44
C GLY A 386 2.60 12.56 -13.23
N TYR A 387 2.79 11.59 -12.32
CA TYR A 387 3.48 11.80 -11.04
C TYR A 387 4.60 10.78 -10.81
N PRO A 388 5.79 11.23 -10.34
CA PRO A 388 6.87 10.31 -10.00
C PRO A 388 6.41 9.29 -8.96
N ALA A 389 6.62 8.02 -9.27
CA ALA A 389 6.08 6.92 -8.50
C ALA A 389 6.93 5.67 -8.69
N GLN A 390 7.02 4.86 -7.64
CA GLN A 390 7.81 3.63 -7.66
C GLN A 390 6.88 2.43 -7.49
N LEU A 391 6.93 1.51 -8.45
CA LEU A 391 5.93 0.46 -8.64
C LEU A 391 6.41 -0.93 -8.20
N SER A 392 5.60 -1.60 -7.39
CA SER A 392 5.60 -3.04 -7.18
C SER A 392 4.33 -3.62 -7.79
N THR A 393 4.45 -4.67 -8.60
CA THR A 393 3.31 -5.30 -9.27
C THR A 393 3.36 -6.81 -9.20
N LEU A 394 2.19 -7.41 -9.02
CA LEU A 394 1.96 -8.83 -8.94
C LEU A 394 0.89 -9.21 -9.96
N ALA A 395 1.23 -10.09 -10.90
CA ALA A 395 0.23 -10.72 -11.75
C ALA A 395 -0.63 -11.71 -10.94
N ALA A 396 -1.81 -12.06 -11.46
CA ALA A 396 -2.62 -13.12 -10.88
C ALA A 396 -1.83 -14.43 -10.80
N GLY A 397 -2.11 -15.27 -9.81
CA GLY A 397 -1.40 -16.52 -9.60
C GLY A 397 -1.39 -17.47 -10.82
N ALA A 398 -2.48 -17.47 -11.60
CA ALA A 398 -2.60 -18.25 -12.83
C ALA A 398 -1.69 -17.78 -13.98
N ASP A 399 -1.18 -16.55 -13.91
CA ASP A 399 -0.41 -15.89 -14.96
C ASP A 399 1.04 -15.61 -14.56
N ARG A 400 1.47 -16.19 -13.44
CA ARG A 400 2.85 -16.11 -12.95
C ARG A 400 3.40 -17.45 -12.54
N ARG A 401 4.73 -17.54 -12.56
CA ARG A 401 5.50 -18.68 -12.07
C ARG A 401 6.67 -18.19 -11.25
N PRO A 402 6.52 -18.14 -9.92
CA PRO A 402 7.62 -17.85 -9.02
C PRO A 402 8.75 -18.86 -9.21
N LEU A 403 9.96 -18.33 -9.41
CA LEU A 403 11.18 -19.12 -9.46
C LEU A 403 11.93 -18.97 -8.14
N PHE A 404 12.05 -17.75 -7.65
CA PHE A 404 12.72 -17.41 -6.42
C PHE A 404 11.86 -16.43 -5.64
N VAL A 405 11.53 -16.78 -4.41
CA VAL A 405 10.94 -15.91 -3.40
C VAL A 405 11.71 -16.27 -2.15
N PRO A 406 12.62 -15.42 -1.66
CA PRO A 406 13.29 -15.70 -0.40
C PRO A 406 12.23 -15.62 0.70
N ALA A 407 11.90 -16.75 1.29
CA ALA A 407 11.14 -16.92 2.53
C ALA A 407 11.93 -17.77 3.55
N SER A 408 13.05 -18.37 3.12
CA SER A 408 14.01 -19.04 3.99
C SER A 408 15.44 -19.06 3.44
N ALA A 409 16.41 -19.39 4.29
CA ALA A 409 17.79 -19.62 3.86
C ALA A 409 17.93 -20.83 2.91
N GLU A 410 16.99 -21.78 2.92
CA GLU A 410 17.00 -22.93 2.01
C GLU A 410 16.76 -22.52 0.55
N GLU A 411 15.94 -21.48 0.33
CA GLU A 411 15.62 -20.97 -1.00
C GLU A 411 16.78 -20.22 -1.67
N LEU A 412 17.82 -19.86 -0.90
CA LEU A 412 19.09 -19.41 -1.44
C LEU A 412 19.93 -20.54 -2.06
N ALA A 413 19.58 -21.80 -1.79
CA ALA A 413 20.28 -22.98 -2.31
C ALA A 413 19.43 -23.79 -3.29
N THR A 414 18.10 -23.77 -3.18
CA THR A 414 17.17 -24.48 -4.07
C THR A 414 15.99 -23.58 -4.43
N ASN A 415 15.68 -23.43 -5.71
CA ASN A 415 14.58 -22.59 -6.16
C ASN A 415 13.21 -23.27 -6.01
N LEU A 416 12.12 -22.51 -6.15
CA LEU A 416 10.75 -22.99 -5.95
C LEU A 416 10.31 -24.07 -6.96
N LEU A 417 11.07 -24.24 -8.05
CA LEU A 417 10.84 -25.29 -9.05
C LEU A 417 11.66 -26.56 -8.78
N GLY A 418 12.48 -26.57 -7.71
CA GLY A 418 13.29 -27.71 -7.26
C GLY A 418 14.68 -27.80 -7.90
N GLY A 419 15.14 -26.77 -8.60
CA GLY A 419 16.50 -26.70 -9.15
C GLY A 419 17.49 -26.02 -8.21
N ALA A 420 18.80 -26.26 -8.41
CA ALA A 420 19.83 -25.63 -7.62
C ALA A 420 19.91 -24.11 -7.86
N VAL A 421 20.22 -23.37 -6.80
CA VAL A 421 20.63 -21.96 -6.85
C VAL A 421 22.12 -21.88 -6.56
N ALA A 422 22.88 -21.24 -7.46
CA ALA A 422 24.33 -21.08 -7.32
C ALA A 422 24.72 -19.61 -7.38
N ALA A 423 25.55 -19.19 -6.44
CA ALA A 423 26.09 -17.84 -6.33
C ALA A 423 27.59 -17.85 -6.67
N ASP A 424 27.95 -17.45 -7.88
CA ASP A 424 29.34 -17.36 -8.35
C ASP A 424 29.86 -15.94 -8.11
N GLY A 425 30.91 -15.78 -7.29
CA GLY A 425 31.50 -14.46 -7.05
C GLY A 425 30.56 -13.48 -6.31
N LEU A 426 29.52 -14.00 -5.65
CA LEU A 426 28.55 -13.24 -4.87
C LEU A 426 28.59 -13.66 -3.40
N THR A 427 28.23 -12.73 -2.53
CA THR A 427 27.79 -13.03 -1.16
C THR A 427 26.28 -12.87 -1.09
N THR A 428 25.59 -13.88 -0.55
CA THR A 428 24.13 -13.89 -0.40
C THR A 428 23.74 -14.02 1.07
N HIS A 429 22.71 -13.31 1.50
CA HIS A 429 22.16 -13.41 2.85
C HIS A 429 20.62 -13.35 2.81
N PHE A 430 19.94 -14.13 3.64
CA PHE A 430 18.48 -14.10 3.75
C PHE A 430 18.07 -13.23 4.93
N CYS A 431 17.10 -12.35 4.71
CA CYS A 431 16.52 -11.45 5.70
C CYS A 431 15.04 -11.78 5.88
N GLU A 432 14.69 -12.25 7.08
CA GLU A 432 13.31 -12.51 7.48
C GLU A 432 12.50 -11.20 7.54
N GLN A 433 11.21 -11.29 7.20
CA GLN A 433 10.25 -10.20 7.26
C GLN A 433 10.22 -9.56 8.65
N GLY A 434 9.99 -8.26 8.67
CA GLY A 434 9.82 -7.47 9.88
C GLY A 434 11.10 -6.79 10.36
N TYR A 435 10.92 -5.99 11.40
CA TYR A 435 12.00 -5.20 11.97
C TYR A 435 12.87 -6.06 12.89
N SER A 436 14.18 -6.03 12.68
CA SER A 436 15.15 -6.68 13.55
C SER A 436 16.41 -5.85 13.68
N THR A 437 17.10 -5.96 14.82
CA THR A 437 18.44 -5.40 15.00
C THR A 437 19.46 -6.52 15.13
N PRO A 438 20.76 -6.29 14.87
CA PRO A 438 21.81 -7.28 15.15
C PRO A 438 21.84 -7.76 16.60
N ALA A 439 21.31 -6.98 17.55
CA ALA A 439 21.19 -7.37 18.94
C ALA A 439 20.05 -8.40 19.18
N SER A 440 18.93 -8.27 18.46
CA SER A 440 17.79 -9.18 18.54
C SER A 440 17.92 -10.38 17.60
N ASN A 441 18.61 -10.22 16.46
CA ASN A 441 18.86 -11.24 15.45
C ASN A 441 20.34 -11.17 14.99
N PRO A 442 21.28 -11.80 15.72
CA PRO A 442 22.70 -11.76 15.38
C PRO A 442 23.00 -12.31 13.98
N GLY A 443 23.77 -11.56 13.19
CA GLY A 443 24.05 -11.90 11.79
C GLY A 443 23.16 -11.14 10.79
N SER A 444 22.13 -10.42 11.26
CA SER A 444 21.22 -9.63 10.41
C SER A 444 21.80 -8.29 9.96
N GLU A 445 23.09 -8.00 10.20
CA GLU A 445 23.73 -6.76 9.77
C GLU A 445 23.54 -6.46 8.26
N PRO A 446 23.64 -7.44 7.34
CA PRO A 446 23.40 -7.20 5.92
C PRO A 446 21.98 -6.76 5.59
N CYS A 447 21.00 -7.02 6.45
CA CYS A 447 19.60 -6.68 6.22
C CYS A 447 19.30 -5.20 6.38
N ALA A 448 20.21 -4.42 7.00
CA ALA A 448 20.11 -2.97 7.17
C ALA A 448 18.79 -2.44 7.76
N ARG A 449 17.97 -3.29 8.38
CA ARG A 449 16.64 -2.95 8.94
C ARG A 449 16.63 -1.71 9.85
N PRO A 450 17.60 -1.50 10.76
CA PRO A 450 17.59 -0.32 11.62
C PRO A 450 18.12 0.97 10.95
N THR A 451 18.77 0.86 9.79
CA THR A 451 19.51 1.98 9.17
C THR A 451 19.00 2.38 7.79
N VAL A 452 18.24 1.51 7.12
CA VAL A 452 17.62 1.77 5.81
C VAL A 452 16.15 1.38 5.87
N LEU A 453 15.29 2.34 5.50
CA LEU A 453 13.86 2.09 5.38
C LEU A 453 13.56 1.40 4.04
N VAL A 454 13.23 0.11 4.12
CA VAL A 454 12.60 -0.66 3.05
C VAL A 454 11.14 -0.87 3.45
N PRO A 455 10.15 -0.25 2.78
CA PRO A 455 8.74 -0.31 3.17
C PRO A 455 8.25 -1.73 3.44
N GLY A 456 7.57 -1.92 4.57
CA GLY A 456 7.04 -3.22 5.00
C GLY A 456 8.08 -4.22 5.50
N TYR A 457 9.37 -3.91 5.41
CA TYR A 457 10.47 -4.80 5.78
C TYR A 457 10.26 -6.25 5.26
N PRO A 458 10.11 -6.46 3.95
CA PRO A 458 9.72 -7.75 3.37
C PRO A 458 10.79 -8.82 3.59
N ASP A 459 10.41 -10.09 3.51
CA ASP A 459 11.40 -11.14 3.28
C ASP A 459 12.20 -10.84 2.01
N MET A 460 13.53 -10.87 2.12
CA MET A 460 14.41 -10.48 1.02
C MET A 460 15.76 -11.21 1.07
N ALA A 461 16.43 -11.27 -0.07
CA ALA A 461 17.84 -11.64 -0.16
C ALA A 461 18.71 -10.40 -0.34
N VAL A 462 19.84 -10.35 0.36
CA VAL A 462 20.90 -9.35 0.15
C VAL A 462 21.94 -9.98 -0.75
N ILE A 463 22.21 -9.35 -1.89
CA ILE A 463 23.18 -9.84 -2.89
C ILE A 463 24.30 -8.81 -3.01
N SER A 464 25.54 -9.23 -2.74
CA SER A 464 26.73 -8.36 -2.78
C SER A 464 27.83 -8.89 -3.71
N TRP A 465 28.49 -7.99 -4.43
CA TRP A 465 29.66 -8.28 -5.25
C TRP A 465 30.74 -7.19 -5.10
N ASP A 466 32.00 -7.62 -4.99
CA ASP A 466 33.18 -6.76 -4.87
C ASP A 466 34.15 -6.97 -6.05
N GLY A 467 33.56 -7.22 -7.22
CA GLY A 467 34.25 -7.45 -8.48
C GLY A 467 33.25 -7.78 -9.59
N PRO A 468 33.57 -7.47 -10.85
CA PRO A 468 32.66 -7.74 -11.97
C PRO A 468 32.52 -9.24 -12.22
N GLY A 469 31.36 -9.62 -12.77
CA GLY A 469 31.12 -10.99 -13.26
C GLY A 469 30.53 -11.93 -12.22
N GLY A 470 29.99 -11.39 -11.13
CA GLY A 470 29.16 -12.16 -10.21
C GLY A 470 27.90 -12.69 -10.91
N ALA A 471 27.44 -13.88 -10.56
CA ALA A 471 26.24 -14.47 -11.14
C ALA A 471 25.42 -15.25 -10.10
N LEU A 472 24.12 -14.96 -10.04
CA LEU A 472 23.15 -15.76 -9.31
C LEU A 472 22.38 -16.61 -10.32
N ARG A 473 22.56 -17.92 -10.26
CA ARG A 473 22.08 -18.88 -11.26
C ARG A 473 20.99 -19.76 -10.68
N PHE A 474 19.95 -19.96 -11.46
CA PHE A 474 18.79 -20.77 -11.11
C PHE A 474 18.65 -21.89 -12.14
N GLU A 475 18.87 -23.14 -11.73
CA GLU A 475 18.66 -24.31 -12.59
C GLU A 475 17.17 -24.57 -12.78
N LEU A 476 16.75 -24.88 -14.01
CA LEU A 476 15.41 -25.35 -14.31
C LEU A 476 15.39 -26.87 -14.51
N PRO A 477 14.76 -27.64 -13.60
CA PRO A 477 14.65 -29.09 -13.75
C PRO A 477 13.77 -29.43 -14.97
N SER A 478 13.88 -30.66 -15.49
CA SER A 478 13.27 -31.08 -16.76
C SER A 478 11.76 -30.80 -16.87
N GLY A 479 11.00 -30.90 -15.78
CA GLY A 479 9.56 -30.59 -15.74
C GLY A 479 9.21 -29.09 -15.73
N ALA A 480 10.22 -28.21 -15.70
CA ALA A 480 10.06 -26.78 -15.52
C ALA A 480 10.69 -25.92 -16.62
N ARG A 481 11.26 -26.53 -17.65
CA ARG A 481 12.08 -25.86 -18.68
C ARG A 481 11.29 -25.10 -19.74
N ASP A 482 10.02 -25.44 -19.93
CA ASP A 482 9.18 -24.76 -20.90
C ASP A 482 8.67 -23.43 -20.33
N LEU A 483 9.18 -22.34 -20.88
CA LEU A 483 8.82 -20.97 -20.56
C LEU A 483 7.97 -20.31 -21.66
N SER A 484 7.58 -21.06 -22.70
CA SER A 484 6.91 -20.51 -23.89
C SER A 484 5.54 -19.90 -23.63
N ALA A 485 4.92 -20.23 -22.49
CA ALA A 485 3.66 -19.64 -22.04
C ALA A 485 3.82 -18.25 -21.41
N TYR A 486 5.05 -17.81 -21.13
CA TYR A 486 5.34 -16.54 -20.47
C TYR A 486 5.92 -15.52 -21.46
N THR A 487 5.79 -14.24 -21.15
CA THR A 487 6.30 -13.15 -21.99
C THR A 487 7.43 -12.39 -21.32
N THR A 488 7.49 -12.40 -19.99
CA THR A 488 8.35 -11.48 -19.23
C THR A 488 9.01 -12.20 -18.07
N LEU A 489 10.30 -11.93 -17.86
CA LEU A 489 11.00 -12.19 -16.61
C LEU A 489 10.82 -10.97 -15.70
N SER A 490 10.19 -11.17 -14.54
CA SER A 490 9.95 -10.12 -13.54
C SER A 490 10.78 -10.39 -12.28
N LEU A 491 11.32 -9.35 -11.68
CA LEU A 491 12.00 -9.41 -10.38
C LEU A 491 11.79 -8.11 -9.62
N ARG A 492 11.86 -8.13 -8.29
CA ARG A 492 11.89 -6.91 -7.47
C ARG A 492 13.23 -6.69 -6.81
N ALA A 493 13.75 -5.48 -6.92
CA ALA A 493 15.02 -5.11 -6.32
C ALA A 493 15.02 -3.69 -5.75
N ALA A 494 15.98 -3.41 -4.88
CA ALA A 494 16.32 -2.07 -4.42
C ALA A 494 17.83 -1.95 -4.16
N VAL A 495 18.37 -0.74 -4.30
CA VAL A 495 19.78 -0.45 -4.00
C VAL A 495 19.93 -0.18 -2.50
N ASP A 496 20.92 -0.81 -1.86
CA ASP A 496 21.30 -0.45 -0.48
C ASP A 496 22.10 0.87 -0.47
N PRO A 497 21.54 1.99 0.02
CA PRO A 497 22.22 3.28 -0.02
C PRO A 497 23.40 3.40 0.95
N LEU A 498 23.50 2.50 1.95
CA LEU A 498 24.55 2.54 2.97
C LEU A 498 25.69 1.56 2.72
N SER A 499 25.54 0.64 1.77
CA SER A 499 26.64 -0.25 1.39
C SER A 499 27.78 0.53 0.75
N SER A 500 29.00 0.29 1.24
CA SER A 500 30.23 0.84 0.63
C SER A 500 30.52 0.28 -0.77
N LEU A 501 29.83 -0.79 -1.18
CA LEU A 501 29.92 -1.36 -2.53
C LEU A 501 29.11 -0.55 -3.56
N ASN A 502 28.18 0.29 -3.10
CA ASN A 502 27.38 1.17 -3.93
C ASN A 502 27.96 2.59 -3.90
N VAL A 503 28.28 3.15 -5.07
CA VAL A 503 28.76 4.53 -5.15
C VAL A 503 27.58 5.49 -4.95
N PRO A 504 27.62 6.42 -3.97
CA PRO A 504 26.53 7.35 -3.73
C PRO A 504 26.10 8.13 -4.98
N GLY A 505 24.79 8.14 -5.25
CA GLY A 505 24.20 8.82 -6.41
C GLY A 505 24.49 8.17 -7.76
N LYS A 506 25.03 6.95 -7.79
CA LYS A 506 25.20 6.16 -9.03
C LYS A 506 24.23 4.99 -9.06
N PRO A 507 23.52 4.78 -10.19
CA PRO A 507 22.64 3.64 -10.33
C PRO A 507 23.46 2.35 -10.37
N GLN A 508 22.80 1.25 -10.01
CA GLN A 508 23.23 -0.10 -10.33
C GLN A 508 22.66 -0.54 -11.68
N ALA A 509 23.20 -1.63 -12.21
CA ALA A 509 22.69 -2.27 -13.42
C ALA A 509 23.06 -3.75 -13.37
N LEU A 510 22.23 -4.59 -13.98
CA LEU A 510 22.48 -6.02 -14.09
C LEU A 510 22.02 -6.54 -15.45
N SER A 511 22.36 -7.78 -15.76
CA SER A 511 21.85 -8.47 -16.94
C SER A 511 21.16 -9.76 -16.55
N ALA A 512 20.16 -10.19 -17.31
CA ALA A 512 19.61 -11.53 -17.22
C ALA A 512 20.17 -12.38 -18.37
N ARG A 513 20.45 -13.66 -18.11
CA ARG A 513 20.84 -14.65 -19.11
C ARG A 513 19.92 -15.85 -19.07
N LEU A 514 19.46 -16.30 -20.24
CA LEU A 514 18.81 -17.60 -20.40
C LEU A 514 19.76 -18.55 -21.13
N THR A 515 19.80 -19.81 -20.71
CA THR A 515 20.52 -20.89 -21.39
C THR A 515 19.56 -22.03 -21.68
N ASP A 516 19.52 -22.53 -22.92
CA ASP A 516 18.68 -23.67 -23.32
C ASP A 516 19.39 -25.02 -23.24
N GLY A 517 18.63 -26.11 -23.41
CA GLY A 517 19.14 -27.48 -23.34
C GLY A 517 20.11 -27.87 -24.46
N ALA A 518 20.21 -27.04 -25.52
CA ALA A 518 21.24 -27.16 -26.54
C ALA A 518 22.51 -26.36 -26.20
N GLY A 519 22.54 -25.66 -25.06
CA GLY A 519 23.64 -24.82 -24.60
C GLY A 519 23.68 -23.44 -25.26
N ARG A 520 22.65 -23.03 -26.00
CA ARG A 520 22.55 -21.66 -26.54
C ARG A 520 22.17 -20.72 -25.41
N SER A 521 22.76 -19.54 -25.40
CA SER A 521 22.44 -18.51 -24.42
C SER A 521 22.30 -17.13 -25.05
N ALA A 522 21.47 -16.29 -24.42
CA ALA A 522 21.31 -14.88 -24.72
C ALA A 522 21.31 -14.09 -23.42
N VAL A 523 21.84 -12.86 -23.48
CA VAL A 523 21.96 -11.95 -22.34
C VAL A 523 21.22 -10.66 -22.67
N VAL A 524 20.35 -10.22 -21.77
CA VAL A 524 19.59 -8.97 -21.89
C VAL A 524 19.89 -8.12 -20.66
N ALA A 525 20.38 -6.90 -20.88
CA ALA A 525 20.70 -5.97 -19.79
C ALA A 525 19.45 -5.21 -19.34
N THR A 526 19.39 -4.84 -18.07
CA THR A 526 18.43 -3.83 -17.60
C THR A 526 18.72 -2.48 -18.28
N ARG A 527 17.70 -1.63 -18.43
CA ARG A 527 17.90 -0.26 -18.93
C ARG A 527 18.74 0.55 -17.94
N ALA A 528 19.33 1.64 -18.44
CA ALA A 528 20.25 2.47 -17.66
C ALA A 528 19.55 3.33 -16.59
N ASP A 529 18.26 3.59 -16.78
CA ASP A 529 17.35 4.36 -15.95
C ASP A 529 16.31 3.46 -15.25
N GLU A 530 16.66 2.19 -15.00
CA GLU A 530 15.77 1.22 -14.36
C GLU A 530 15.43 1.70 -12.93
N PRO A 531 14.15 2.04 -12.62
CA PRO A 531 13.78 2.69 -11.37
C PRO A 531 14.23 1.91 -10.13
N ALA A 532 14.10 0.59 -10.15
CA ALA A 532 14.53 -0.30 -9.08
C ALA A 532 16.05 -0.30 -8.81
N LEU A 533 16.85 0.16 -9.78
CA LEU A 533 18.30 0.20 -9.72
C LEU A 533 18.86 1.62 -9.64
N VAL A 534 18.01 2.65 -9.63
CA VAL A 534 18.43 4.02 -9.35
C VAL A 534 18.84 4.13 -7.88
N PHE A 535 19.89 4.91 -7.61
CA PHE A 535 20.30 5.19 -6.24
C PHE A 535 19.18 5.98 -5.54
N PRO A 536 18.63 5.53 -4.40
CA PRO A 536 17.48 6.16 -3.79
C PRO A 536 17.80 7.58 -3.33
N THR A 537 16.82 8.47 -3.44
CA THR A 537 16.96 9.85 -2.97
C THR A 537 16.86 9.89 -1.45
N GLY A 538 17.76 10.63 -0.82
CA GLY A 538 17.82 10.81 0.63
C GLY A 538 19.20 11.28 1.06
N THR A 539 19.40 11.36 2.36
CA THR A 539 20.65 11.78 2.99
C THR A 539 21.06 10.82 4.10
N THR A 540 22.35 10.77 4.39
CA THR A 540 22.89 10.02 5.52
C THR A 540 23.05 10.94 6.72
N ARG A 541 22.62 10.48 7.90
CA ARG A 541 22.89 11.15 9.18
C ARG A 541 23.49 10.17 10.18
N GLU A 542 24.17 10.71 11.18
CA GLU A 542 24.64 9.91 12.31
C GLU A 542 23.53 9.77 13.35
N ASP A 543 23.33 8.55 13.83
CA ASP A 543 22.43 8.16 14.89
C ASP A 543 23.23 7.65 16.10
N GLU A 544 22.81 8.03 17.31
CA GLU A 544 23.53 7.70 18.54
C GLU A 544 23.59 6.18 18.82
N PHE A 545 22.62 5.42 18.32
CA PHE A 545 22.49 3.99 18.59
C PHE A 545 22.87 3.14 17.38
N PHE A 546 22.47 3.57 16.19
CA PHE A 546 22.61 2.76 14.98
C PHE A 546 23.77 3.18 14.07
N GLY A 547 24.48 4.27 14.41
CA GLY A 547 25.54 4.83 13.57
C GLY A 547 24.97 5.54 12.36
N THR A 548 25.59 5.37 11.19
CA THR A 548 25.08 6.00 9.97
C THR A 548 23.74 5.41 9.55
N VAL A 549 22.70 6.26 9.44
CA VAL A 549 21.37 5.90 8.95
C VAL A 549 21.04 6.69 7.68
N PHE A 550 20.26 6.11 6.79
CA PHE A 550 19.73 6.74 5.59
C PHE A 550 18.28 7.16 5.85
N ASN A 551 17.94 8.42 5.62
CA ASN A 551 16.60 8.94 5.93
C ASN A 551 15.60 8.89 4.76
N GLY A 552 16.06 8.55 3.55
CA GLY A 552 15.20 8.28 2.41
C GLY A 552 14.60 6.87 2.46
N ILE A 553 13.76 6.56 1.48
CA ILE A 553 13.14 5.24 1.32
C ILE A 553 13.87 4.49 0.20
N SER A 554 14.11 3.19 0.40
CA SER A 554 14.61 2.29 -0.64
C SER A 554 13.57 1.19 -0.92
N PRO A 555 12.52 1.49 -1.70
CA PRO A 555 11.46 0.53 -1.95
C PRO A 555 11.88 -0.51 -2.98
N MET A 556 11.51 -1.75 -2.72
CA MET A 556 11.73 -2.85 -3.65
C MET A 556 10.69 -2.76 -4.76
N THR A 557 11.16 -2.51 -5.98
CA THR A 557 10.30 -2.20 -7.12
C THR A 557 10.60 -3.11 -8.29
N THR A 558 9.61 -3.25 -9.17
CA THR A 558 9.62 -4.23 -10.25
C THR A 558 10.58 -3.85 -11.37
N ILE A 559 11.33 -4.84 -11.85
CA ILE A 559 12.11 -4.84 -13.10
C ILE A 559 11.47 -5.87 -14.02
N ARG A 560 11.27 -5.51 -15.29
CA ARG A 560 10.71 -6.41 -16.31
C ARG A 560 11.68 -6.53 -17.47
N VAL A 561 11.96 -7.78 -17.87
CA VAL A 561 12.80 -8.11 -19.03
C VAL A 561 11.99 -8.97 -19.98
N SER A 562 11.79 -8.51 -21.21
CA SER A 562 11.03 -9.25 -22.21
C SER A 562 11.73 -10.54 -22.61
N LEU A 563 11.02 -11.67 -22.59
CA LEU A 563 11.55 -12.95 -23.04
C LEU A 563 11.81 -12.96 -24.55
N ALA A 564 11.15 -12.08 -25.30
CA ALA A 564 11.38 -11.91 -26.73
C ALA A 564 12.79 -11.38 -27.06
N ASP A 565 13.44 -10.69 -26.12
CA ASP A 565 14.77 -10.11 -26.32
C ASP A 565 15.90 -11.15 -26.23
N PHE A 566 15.62 -12.37 -25.75
CA PHE A 566 16.57 -13.47 -25.65
C PHE A 566 16.74 -14.22 -26.98
N ALA A 567 17.19 -13.51 -28.01
CA ALA A 567 17.30 -14.01 -29.37
C ALA A 567 18.13 -15.31 -29.47
N GLY A 568 17.57 -16.34 -30.12
CA GLY A 568 18.25 -17.60 -30.41
C GLY A 568 18.17 -18.66 -29.31
N VAL A 569 17.61 -18.34 -28.15
CA VAL A 569 17.30 -19.30 -27.07
C VAL A 569 15.98 -20.01 -27.37
N ASN A 570 15.93 -21.34 -27.19
CA ASN A 570 14.66 -22.08 -27.23
C ASN A 570 13.93 -21.97 -25.90
N LEU A 571 12.89 -21.12 -25.85
CA LEU A 571 12.07 -20.94 -24.65
C LEU A 571 11.33 -22.22 -24.21
N ALA A 572 11.16 -23.22 -25.08
CA ALA A 572 10.53 -24.49 -24.72
C ALA A 572 11.46 -25.46 -23.94
N ASP A 573 12.75 -25.14 -23.80
CA ASP A 573 13.72 -26.00 -23.09
C ASP A 573 14.83 -25.14 -22.45
N VAL A 574 14.47 -24.19 -21.60
CA VAL A 574 15.43 -23.38 -20.83
C VAL A 574 15.93 -24.18 -19.63
N THR A 575 17.24 -24.30 -19.46
CA THR A 575 17.87 -25.06 -18.37
C THR A 575 18.41 -24.18 -17.25
N GLU A 576 18.71 -22.91 -17.53
CA GLU A 576 19.24 -21.97 -16.55
C GLU A 576 18.68 -20.56 -16.82
N ILE A 577 18.23 -19.90 -15.76
CA ILE A 577 18.07 -18.45 -15.70
C ILE A 577 19.17 -17.90 -14.79
N ALA A 578 19.90 -16.87 -15.21
CA ALA A 578 20.94 -16.26 -14.37
C ALA A 578 20.82 -14.73 -14.33
N LEU A 579 20.93 -14.16 -13.13
CA LEU A 579 21.14 -12.73 -12.92
C LEU A 579 22.65 -12.47 -12.87
N LEU A 580 23.15 -11.61 -13.74
CA LEU A 580 24.55 -11.27 -13.92
C LEU A 580 24.82 -9.88 -13.37
N PHE A 581 25.74 -9.80 -12.42
CA PHE A 581 26.21 -8.57 -11.77
C PHE A 581 27.49 -8.11 -12.50
N ASP A 582 27.32 -7.77 -13.78
CA ASP A 582 28.41 -7.57 -14.75
C ASP A 582 28.50 -6.14 -15.31
N ARG A 583 27.60 -5.25 -14.89
CA ARG A 583 27.49 -3.88 -15.40
C ARG A 583 28.15 -2.83 -14.51
N THR A 584 28.41 -3.18 -13.25
CA THR A 584 29.10 -2.34 -12.28
C THR A 584 30.26 -3.11 -11.65
N ALA A 585 31.28 -2.40 -11.17
CA ALA A 585 32.48 -3.02 -10.60
C ALA A 585 32.20 -3.70 -9.24
N SER A 586 31.23 -3.17 -8.50
CA SER A 586 30.78 -3.64 -7.19
C SER A 586 29.33 -3.20 -6.97
N GLY A 587 28.67 -3.82 -6.02
CA GLY A 587 27.36 -3.38 -5.56
C GLY A 587 26.75 -4.25 -4.47
N ASN A 588 25.64 -3.76 -3.94
CA ASN A 588 24.79 -4.47 -2.99
C ASN A 588 23.32 -4.15 -3.31
N LEU A 589 22.51 -5.19 -3.51
CA LEU A 589 21.08 -5.07 -3.77
C LEU A 589 20.27 -5.88 -2.77
N PHE A 590 19.12 -5.34 -2.39
CA PHE A 590 18.01 -6.12 -1.87
C PHE A 590 17.25 -6.74 -3.05
N LEU A 591 16.95 -8.04 -3.00
CA LEU A 591 16.25 -8.80 -4.03
C LEU A 591 15.06 -9.54 -3.40
N GLY A 592 13.86 -9.30 -3.91
CA GLY A 592 12.61 -9.75 -3.28
C GLY A 592 12.04 -10.98 -3.93
N ASP A 593 12.27 -11.15 -5.23
CA ASP A 593 11.77 -12.28 -6.01
C ASP A 593 12.39 -12.31 -7.41
N LEU A 594 12.21 -13.45 -8.08
CA LEU A 594 12.39 -13.65 -9.52
C LEU A 594 11.30 -14.59 -10.01
N GLU A 595 10.66 -14.24 -11.11
CA GLU A 595 9.52 -14.98 -11.64
C GLU A 595 9.32 -14.78 -13.13
N LEU A 596 8.50 -15.66 -13.72
CA LEU A 596 8.02 -15.51 -15.09
C LEU A 596 6.56 -15.09 -15.05
N VAL A 597 6.20 -14.10 -15.85
CA VAL A 597 4.83 -13.58 -15.92
C VAL A 597 4.35 -13.48 -17.37
N ARG A 598 3.04 -13.54 -17.55
CA ARG A 598 2.36 -13.29 -18.83
C ARG A 598 1.19 -12.33 -18.62
N PRO A 599 0.70 -11.67 -19.67
CA PRO A 599 -0.56 -10.95 -19.61
C PRO A 599 -1.66 -11.88 -19.15
N ALA A 600 -2.62 -11.34 -18.40
CA ALA A 600 -3.84 -12.07 -18.10
C ALA A 600 -4.45 -12.59 -19.40
N ALA A 601 -4.94 -13.83 -19.39
CA ALA A 601 -5.75 -14.31 -20.48
C ALA A 601 -6.98 -13.39 -20.57
N ASN A 602 -7.06 -12.55 -21.60
CA ASN A 602 -8.27 -11.80 -21.85
C ASN A 602 -9.39 -12.83 -22.01
N ASP A 603 -10.43 -12.77 -21.17
CA ASP A 603 -11.66 -13.51 -21.37
C ASP A 603 -12.20 -13.12 -22.76
N GLU A 604 -11.96 -13.96 -23.77
CA GLU A 604 -12.54 -13.86 -25.12
C GLU A 604 -14.04 -14.18 -25.12
#